data_AF-A0A7T2YRI2-F1
#
_entry.id   AF-A0A7T2YRI2-F1
#
_cell.length_a   1.000
_cell.length_b   1.000
_cell.length_c   1.000
_cell.angle_alpha   90.00
_cell.angle_beta   90.00
_cell.angle_gamma   90.00
#
_symmetry.space_group_name_H-M   'P 1'
#
loop_
_entity.id
_entity.type
_entity.pdbx_description
1 polymer ?
#
loop_
_entity_poly.entity_id
_entity_poly.type
_entity_poly.pdbx_seq_one_letter_code
_entity_poly.pdbx_strand_id
1 'polypeptide(L)' 'MNPVFVIEGVPVVLHAQDMVSVALDQLGEVVASLEHEGQAIADALDELLTRSGG' A
#
# COMPACT_ATOMS: atom_id res chain seq x y z
N MET A 1 -0.96 -11.19 -1.87
CA MET A 1 0.33 -11.17 -1.17
C MET A 1 0.55 -9.76 -0.64
N ASN A 2 1.22 -9.61 0.51
CA ASN A 2 1.46 -8.29 1.10
C ASN A 2 2.88 -7.83 0.71
N PRO A 3 3.05 -6.86 -0.21
CA PRO A 3 4.37 -6.41 -0.61
C PRO A 3 5.06 -5.66 0.54
N VAL A 4 6.40 -5.72 0.54
CA VAL A 4 7.25 -5.05 1.51
C VAL A 4 8.02 -3.94 0.79
N PHE A 5 8.01 -2.74 1.35
CA PHE A 5 8.75 -1.58 0.84
C PHE A 5 9.76 -1.12 1.87
N VAL A 6 10.82 -0.43 1.43
CA VAL A 6 11.79 0.20 2.32
C VAL A 6 11.61 1.71 2.24
N ILE A 7 11.13 2.31 3.33
CA ILE A 7 10.94 3.76 3.45
C ILE A 7 11.97 4.25 4.46
N GLU A 8 12.90 5.11 4.04
CA GLU A 8 13.97 5.64 4.90
C GLU A 8 14.77 4.56 5.65
N GLY A 9 14.99 3.39 5.01
CA GLY A 9 15.68 2.25 5.61
C GLY A 9 14.82 1.37 6.53
N VAL A 10 13.55 1.73 6.73
CA VAL A 10 12.58 0.96 7.51
C VAL A 10 11.75 0.07 6.58
N PRO A 11 11.76 -1.27 6.77
CA PRO A 11 10.87 -2.15 6.03
C PRO A 11 9.43 -2.00 6.54
N VAL A 12 8.51 -1.71 5.63
CA VAL A 12 7.08 -1.57 5.89
C VAL A 12 6.30 -2.52 4.99
N VAL A 13 5.13 -2.98 5.46
CA VAL A 13 4.29 -3.92 4.73
C VAL A 13 2.99 -3.22 4.30
N LEU A 14 2.61 -3.37 3.03
CA LEU A 14 1.28 -2.94 2.57
C LEU A 14 0.24 -3.98 2.93
N HIS A 15 -0.59 -3.66 3.92
CA HIS A 15 -1.74 -4.46 4.30
C HIS A 15 -2.97 -4.06 3.48
N ALA A 16 -3.06 -4.54 2.24
CA ALA A 16 -4.13 -4.16 1.31
C ALA A 16 -5.55 -4.42 1.86
N GLN A 17 -5.73 -5.47 2.67
CA GLN A 17 -7.00 -5.81 3.32
C GLN A 17 -7.47 -4.77 4.35
N ASP A 18 -6.54 -3.99 4.90
CA ASP A 18 -6.81 -2.97 5.93
C ASP A 18 -6.89 -1.56 5.32
N MET A 19 -6.99 -1.45 3.99
CA MET A 19 -7.07 -0.15 3.30
C MET A 19 -8.38 0.56 3.63
N VAL A 20 -8.27 1.82 4.04
CA VAL A 20 -9.40 2.69 4.38
C VAL A 20 -9.15 4.11 3.88
N SER A 21 -10.22 4.89 3.75
CA SER A 21 -10.14 6.33 3.53
C SER A 21 -9.87 7.07 4.85
N VAL A 22 -8.99 8.07 4.82
CA VAL A 22 -8.71 8.95 5.97
C VAL A 22 -8.95 10.41 5.58
N ALA A 23 -9.24 11.26 6.56
CA ALA A 23 -9.33 12.70 6.35
C ALA A 23 -7.92 13.30 6.13
N LEU A 24 -7.82 14.37 5.33
CA LEU A 24 -6.53 14.96 4.96
C LEU A 24 -5.74 15.49 6.16
N ASP A 25 -6.42 15.94 7.21
CA ASP A 25 -5.82 16.42 8.45
C ASP A 25 -5.25 15.31 9.33
N GLN A 26 -5.52 14.03 9.02
CA GLN A 26 -4.90 12.88 9.66
C GLN A 26 -3.61 12.44 8.96
N LEU A 27 -3.30 12.99 7.78
CA LEU A 27 -2.05 12.70 7.07
C LEU A 27 -0.90 13.49 7.70
N GLY A 28 0.19 12.78 7.98
CA GLY A 28 1.45 13.39 8.44
C GLY A 28 2.27 13.99 7.29
N GLU A 29 3.55 14.25 7.58
CA GLU A 29 4.52 14.68 6.57
C GLU A 29 4.72 13.63 5.48
N VAL A 30 5.00 14.07 4.26
CA VAL A 30 5.38 13.19 3.15
C VAL A 30 6.83 12.73 3.35
N VAL A 31 7.03 11.43 3.54
CA VAL A 31 8.35 10.86 3.86
C VAL A 31 9.04 10.16 2.67
N ALA A 32 8.29 9.69 1.67
CA ALA A 32 8.85 9.05 0.47
C ALA A 32 7.83 8.97 -0.67
N SER A 33 8.33 8.70 -1.88
CA SER A 33 7.52 8.32 -3.04
C SER A 33 7.68 6.83 -3.33
N LEU A 34 6.57 6.12 -3.54
CA LEU A 34 6.54 4.72 -3.99
C LEU A 34 6.19 4.61 -5.48
N GLU A 35 6.39 5.66 -6.29
CA GLU A 35 5.98 5.68 -7.71
C GLU A 35 6.57 4.52 -8.53
N HIS A 36 7.80 4.10 -8.23
CA HIS A 36 8.49 3.00 -8.91
C HIS A 36 7.95 1.62 -8.48
N GLU A 37 7.27 1.54 -7.34
CA GLU A 37 6.65 0.32 -6.81
C GLU A 37 5.19 0.16 -7.27
N GLY A 38 4.72 1.03 -8.19
CA GLY A 38 3.33 1.09 -8.61
C GLY A 38 2.76 -0.24 -9.11
N GLN A 39 3.57 -1.06 -9.80
CA GLN A 39 3.14 -2.38 -10.24
C GLN A 39 2.90 -3.34 -9.07
N ALA A 40 3.79 -3.36 -8.08
CA ALA A 40 3.64 -4.22 -6.90
C ALA A 40 2.41 -3.81 -6.05
N ILE A 41 2.10 -2.51 -6.01
CA ILE A 41 0.88 -2.00 -5.38
C ILE A 41 -0.36 -2.47 -6.16
N ALA A 42 -0.37 -2.29 -7.49
CA ALA A 42 -1.49 -2.71 -8.35
C ALA A 42 -1.75 -4.21 -8.23
N ASP A 43 -0.73 -5.04 -8.33
CA ASP A 43 -0.84 -6.50 -8.23
C ASP A 43 -1.45 -6.94 -6.88
N ALA A 44 -1.05 -6.30 -5.78
CA ALA A 44 -1.59 -6.60 -4.45
C ALA A 44 -3.09 -6.24 -4.32
N LEU A 45 -3.51 -5.15 -4.96
CA LEU A 45 -4.92 -4.72 -4.99
C LEU A 45 -5.76 -5.61 -5.91
N ASP A 46 -5.23 -5.97 -7.08
CA ASP A 46 -5.90 -6.89 -8.00
C ASP A 46 -6.12 -8.26 -7.34
N GLU A 47 -5.13 -8.78 -6.61
CA GLU A 47 -5.27 -10.02 -5.86
C GLU A 47 -6.35 -9.90 -4.76
N LEU A 48 -6.38 -8.78 -4.03
CA LEU A 48 -7.42 -8.54 -3.02
C LEU A 48 -8.81 -8.57 -3.67
N LEU A 49 -9.01 -7.82 -4.76
CA LEU A 49 -10.30 -7.65 -5.41
C LEU A 49 -10.79 -8.95 -6.07
N THR A 50 -9.90 -9.68 -6.74
CA THR A 50 -10.21 -10.95 -7.40
C THR A 50 -10.51 -12.08 -6.41
N ARG A 51 -9.86 -12.09 -5.25
CA ARG A 51 -10.15 -13.04 -4.17
C ARG A 51 -11.45 -12.71 -3.42
N SER A 52 -11.83 -11.44 -3.38
CA SER A 52 -13.05 -10.96 -2.71
C SER A 52 -14.32 -11.13 -3.56
N GLY A 53 -14.17 -11.37 -4.86
CA GLY A 53 -15.27 -11.54 -5.84
C GLY A 53 -15.59 -13.00 -6.22
N GLY A 54 -14.99 -13.97 -5.53
CA GLY A 54 -15.28 -15.41 -5.67
C GLY A 54 -16.25 -15.94 -4.61
#